data_AF-A0A0L6VRB1-F1
#
_entry.id   AF-A0A0L6VRB1-F1
#
_cell.length_a   1.000
_cell.length_b   1.000
_cell.length_c   1.000
_cell.angle_alpha   90.00
_cell.angle_beta   90.00
_cell.angle_gamma   90.00
#
_symmetry.space_group_name_H-M   'P 1'
#
loop_
_entity.id
_entity.type
_entity.pdbx_description
1 polymer ?
#
loop_
_entity_poly.entity_id
_entity_poly.type
_entity_poly.pdbx_seq_one_letter_code
_entity_poly.pdbx_strand_id
1 'polypeptide(L)'
;MTYCTQHMGLSVSKADIHAVNYPKRFPTIAIKVVFAVSFMKDYAATWSQLYLDRVFNWEPVVWNDFPNNFRSSFLDHNSWHRAQVSLQNLRQTGTVLAYTLHAGLQPAC
;
A
#
# COMPACT_ATOMS: atom_id res chain seq x y z
N MET A 1 13.21 -0.34 -7.25
CA MET A 1 11.88 0.03 -6.71
C MET A 1 11.63 -0.44 -5.27
N THR A 2 12.56 -1.14 -4.60
CA THR A 2 12.36 -1.67 -3.23
C THR A 2 12.44 -0.60 -2.14
N TYR A 3 13.28 0.44 -2.34
CA TYR A 3 13.48 1.53 -1.39
C TYR A 3 12.29 2.48 -1.28
N CYS A 4 11.64 2.80 -2.41
CA CYS A 4 10.46 3.66 -2.45
C CYS A 4 9.29 3.02 -1.69
N THR A 5 9.04 1.72 -1.86
CA THR A 5 7.88 1.04 -1.26
C THR A 5 7.98 0.92 0.28
N GLN A 6 9.19 0.74 0.82
CA GLN A 6 9.42 0.69 2.28
C GLN A 6 9.14 2.05 2.94
N HIS A 7 9.57 3.15 2.32
CA HIS A 7 9.32 4.50 2.84
C HIS A 7 7.86 4.95 2.67
N MET A 8 7.17 4.48 1.63
CA MET A 8 5.79 4.86 1.31
C MET A 8 4.73 4.14 2.16
N GLY A 9 4.94 2.89 2.57
CA GLY A 9 4.02 2.22 3.53
C GLY A 9 4.07 2.81 4.95
N LEU A 10 5.18 3.46 5.30
CA LEU A 10 5.40 4.07 6.62
C LEU A 10 4.71 5.43 6.78
N SER A 11 4.41 6.14 5.69
CA SER A 11 3.76 7.46 5.77
C SER A 11 2.28 7.37 6.15
N VAL A 12 1.54 6.44 5.54
CA VAL A 12 0.11 6.22 5.83
C VAL A 12 -0.08 5.71 7.25
N SER A 13 0.72 4.72 7.67
CA SER A 13 0.68 4.19 9.04
C SER A 13 1.06 5.24 10.09
N LYS A 14 2.02 6.13 9.80
CA LYS A 14 2.35 7.26 10.68
C LYS A 14 1.23 8.30 10.76
N ALA A 15 0.57 8.62 9.65
CA ALA A 15 -0.58 9.51 9.63
C ALA A 15 -1.75 8.97 10.48
N ASP A 16 -2.04 7.68 10.36
CA ASP A 16 -3.05 6.99 11.17
C ASP A 16 -2.73 7.08 12.67
N ILE A 17 -1.49 6.76 13.07
CA ILE A 17 -1.06 6.81 14.47
C ILE A 17 -1.18 8.24 15.04
N HIS A 18 -0.77 9.26 14.28
CA HIS A 18 -0.91 10.65 14.71
C HIS A 18 -2.37 11.11 14.82
N ALA A 19 -3.23 10.66 13.90
CA ALA A 19 -4.65 10.98 13.94
C ALA A 19 -5.36 10.35 15.15
N VAL A 20 -4.97 9.13 15.55
CA VAL A 20 -5.48 8.45 16.75
C VAL A 20 -5.01 9.13 18.03
N ASN A 21 -3.74 9.53 18.10
CA ASN A 21 -3.17 10.16 19.30
C ASN A 21 -3.60 11.62 19.49
N TYR A 22 -3.99 12.30 18.41
CA TYR A 22 -4.36 13.72 18.45
C TYR A 22 -5.65 14.01 17.67
N PRO A 23 -6.80 13.44 18.07
CA PRO A 23 -8.04 13.53 17.30
C PRO A 23 -8.52 14.99 17.13
N LYS A 24 -8.26 15.85 18.13
CA LYS A 24 -8.58 17.29 18.06
C LYS A 24 -7.80 18.04 16.99
N ARG A 25 -6.62 17.55 16.57
CA ARG A 25 -5.81 18.16 15.49
C ARG A 25 -6.23 17.69 14.09
N PHE A 26 -7.00 16.61 14.02
CA PHE A 26 -7.47 16.01 12.77
C PHE A 26 -9.00 15.86 12.77
N PRO A 27 -9.77 16.95 12.96
CA PRO A 27 -11.22 16.88 13.12
C PRO A 27 -11.94 16.51 11.82
N THR A 28 -11.30 16.65 10.66
CA THR A 28 -11.91 16.38 9.35
C THR A 28 -11.10 15.39 8.52
N ILE A 29 -11.79 14.68 7.62
CA ILE A 29 -11.16 13.76 6.67
C ILE A 29 -10.19 14.50 5.76
N ALA A 30 -10.55 15.72 5.33
CA ALA A 30 -9.69 16.61 4.56
C ALA A 30 -8.32 16.85 5.22
N ILE A 31 -8.29 17.17 6.51
CA ILE A 31 -7.03 17.42 7.24
C ILE A 31 -6.20 16.13 7.34
N LYS A 32 -6.84 14.97 7.53
CA LYS A 32 -6.13 13.67 7.54
C LYS A 32 -5.48 13.37 6.19
N VAL A 33 -6.20 13.62 5.08
CA VAL A 33 -5.67 13.42 3.72
C VAL A 33 -4.51 14.38 3.45
N VAL A 34 -4.69 15.69 3.69
CA VAL A 34 -3.62 16.70 3.51
C VAL A 34 -2.38 16.34 4.31
N PHE A 35 -2.56 15.90 5.56
CA PHE A 35 -1.45 15.46 6.40
C PHE A 35 -0.77 14.20 5.87
N ALA A 36 -1.52 13.18 5.45
CA ALA A 36 -0.94 11.96 4.88
C ALA A 36 -0.14 12.25 3.59
N VAL A 37 -0.67 13.13 2.73
CA VAL A 37 -0.01 13.57 1.50
C VAL A 37 1.28 14.35 1.77
N SER A 38 1.36 15.11 2.87
CA SER A 38 2.57 15.85 3.24
C SER A 38 3.81 14.96 3.48
N PHE A 39 3.61 13.66 3.71
CA PHE A 39 4.68 12.68 3.84
C PHE A 39 5.05 11.97 2.53
N MET A 40 4.31 12.20 1.43
CA MET A 40 4.55 11.57 0.14
C MET A 40 5.61 12.34 -0.67
N LYS A 41 6.37 11.62 -1.49
CA LYS A 41 7.41 12.18 -2.37
C LYS A 41 7.30 11.59 -3.77
N ASP A 42 7.90 12.27 -4.74
CA ASP A 42 8.05 11.82 -6.13
C ASP A 42 6.72 11.39 -6.75
N TYR A 43 6.69 10.20 -7.35
CA TYR A 43 5.53 9.62 -8.02
C TYR A 43 4.28 9.53 -7.10
N ALA A 44 4.46 9.32 -5.79
CA ALA A 44 3.35 9.31 -4.84
C ALA A 44 2.79 10.72 -4.57
N ALA A 45 3.63 11.76 -4.61
CA ALA A 45 3.17 13.14 -4.50
C ALA A 45 2.34 13.54 -5.73
N THR A 46 2.75 13.16 -6.95
CA THR A 46 1.95 13.37 -8.16
C THR A 46 0.63 12.62 -8.12
N TRP A 47 0.63 11.34 -7.72
CA TRP A 47 -0.60 10.54 -7.61
C TRP A 47 -1.61 11.13 -6.62
N SER A 48 -1.12 11.62 -5.48
CA SER A 48 -1.98 12.16 -4.41
C SER A 48 -2.57 13.54 -4.73
N GLN A 49 -2.13 14.21 -5.81
CA GLN A 49 -2.73 15.46 -6.27
C GLN A 49 -4.22 15.31 -6.56
N LEU A 50 -4.68 14.16 -7.06
CA LEU A 50 -6.11 13.89 -7.29
C LEU A 50 -6.94 14.02 -6.02
N TYR A 51 -6.40 13.58 -4.87
CA TYR A 51 -7.10 13.69 -3.59
C TYR A 51 -7.01 15.09 -2.99
N LEU A 52 -5.89 15.79 -3.19
CA LEU A 52 -5.78 17.20 -2.80
C LEU A 52 -6.77 18.06 -3.56
N ASP A 53 -6.91 17.86 -4.87
CA ASP A 53 -7.84 18.62 -5.71
C ASP A 53 -9.28 18.46 -5.23
N ARG A 54 -9.72 17.21 -4.93
CA ARG A 54 -11.03 16.95 -4.31
C ARG A 54 -11.21 17.69 -2.98
N VAL A 55 -10.19 17.66 -2.11
CA VAL A 55 -10.24 18.37 -0.82
C VAL A 55 -10.36 19.88 -1.01
N PHE A 56 -9.59 20.47 -1.94
CA PHE A 56 -9.62 21.92 -2.20
C PHE A 56 -10.88 22.38 -2.92
N ASN A 57 -11.47 21.51 -3.74
CA ASN A 57 -12.75 21.74 -4.43
C ASN A 57 -13.97 21.42 -3.55
N TRP A 58 -13.77 21.11 -2.26
CA TRP A 58 -14.82 20.73 -1.31
C TRP A 58 -15.63 19.50 -1.74
N GLU A 59 -15.06 18.67 -2.60
CA GLU A 59 -15.67 17.41 -2.98
C GLU A 59 -15.57 16.40 -1.84
N PRO A 60 -16.59 15.54 -1.67
CA PRO A 60 -16.58 14.53 -0.62
C PRO A 60 -15.45 13.52 -0.84
N VAL A 61 -14.59 13.39 0.16
CA VAL A 61 -13.54 12.37 0.22
C VAL A 61 -13.87 11.38 1.33
N VAL A 62 -13.95 10.10 0.97
CA VAL A 62 -14.13 9.00 1.92
C VAL A 62 -12.76 8.58 2.43
N TRP A 63 -12.54 8.66 3.74
CA TRP A 63 -11.23 8.36 4.33
C TRP A 63 -10.72 6.97 3.95
N ASN A 64 -11.57 5.93 4.00
CA ASN A 64 -11.15 4.56 3.69
C ASN A 64 -10.71 4.36 2.23
N ASP A 65 -11.20 5.17 1.29
CA ASP A 65 -10.82 5.05 -0.12
C ASP A 65 -9.37 5.46 -0.34
N PHE A 66 -8.88 6.44 0.42
CA PHE A 66 -7.51 6.94 0.29
C PHE A 66 -6.43 5.88 0.57
N PRO A 67 -6.35 5.26 1.77
CA PRO A 67 -5.34 4.24 2.06
C PRO A 67 -5.55 2.96 1.25
N ASN A 68 -6.78 2.63 0.84
CA ASN A 68 -7.07 1.48 -0.01
C ASN A 68 -6.56 1.68 -1.45
N ASN A 69 -6.84 2.84 -2.05
CA ASN A 69 -6.36 3.17 -3.39
C ASN A 69 -4.84 3.36 -3.42
N PHE A 70 -4.27 3.88 -2.33
CA PHE A 70 -2.81 3.94 -2.15
C PHE A 70 -2.18 2.54 -2.08
N ARG A 71 -2.74 1.64 -1.26
CA ARG A 71 -2.28 0.24 -1.17
C ARG A 71 -2.33 -0.47 -2.53
N SER A 72 -3.46 -0.38 -3.24
CA SER A 72 -3.58 -1.03 -4.55
C SER A 72 -2.61 -0.45 -5.59
N SER A 73 -2.42 0.86 -5.61
CA SER A 73 -1.56 1.54 -6.58
C SER A 73 -0.06 1.29 -6.34
N PHE A 74 0.38 1.15 -5.09
CA PHE A 74 1.81 1.13 -4.75
C PHE A 74 2.30 -0.15 -4.07
N LEU A 75 1.45 -0.84 -3.32
CA LEU A 75 1.81 -2.01 -2.52
C LEU A 75 1.41 -3.31 -3.21
N ASP A 76 0.18 -3.40 -3.72
CA ASP A 76 -0.29 -4.64 -4.35
C ASP A 76 0.30 -4.87 -5.75
N HIS A 77 0.65 -3.80 -6.47
CA HIS A 77 1.34 -3.93 -7.75
C HIS A 77 2.78 -4.46 -7.57
N ASN A 78 3.45 -4.08 -6.48
CA ASN A 78 4.77 -4.60 -6.13
C ASN A 78 4.68 -6.03 -5.56
N SER A 79 3.59 -6.37 -4.86
CA SER A 79 3.36 -7.74 -4.38
C SER A 79 3.06 -8.70 -5.54
N TRP A 80 2.29 -8.28 -6.55
CA TRP A 80 2.04 -9.07 -7.76
C TRP A 80 3.33 -9.33 -8.54
N HIS A 81 4.13 -8.29 -8.79
CA HIS A 81 5.40 -8.47 -9.48
C HIS A 81 6.38 -9.34 -8.67
N ARG A 82 6.43 -9.19 -7.34
CA ARG A 82 7.22 -10.07 -6.48
C ARG A 82 6.71 -11.50 -6.49
N ALA A 83 5.39 -11.71 -6.42
CA ALA A 83 4.78 -13.04 -6.48
C ALA A 83 5.07 -13.71 -7.82
N GLN A 84 5.00 -12.96 -8.92
CA GLN A 84 5.35 -13.45 -10.26
C GLN A 84 6.83 -13.83 -10.35
N VAL A 85 7.74 -13.00 -9.85
CA VAL A 85 9.19 -13.29 -9.85
C VAL A 85 9.49 -14.50 -8.97
N SER A 86 8.91 -14.60 -7.78
CA SER A 86 9.05 -15.78 -6.90
C SER A 86 8.52 -17.04 -7.56
N LEU A 87 7.36 -16.99 -8.25
CA LEU A 87 6.80 -18.12 -8.99
C LEU A 87 7.69 -18.53 -10.18
N GLN A 88 8.26 -17.57 -10.90
CA GLN A 88 9.20 -17.85 -11.99
C GLN A 88 10.47 -18.51 -11.47
N ASN A 89 11.06 -17.98 -10.39
CA ASN A 89 12.22 -18.57 -9.73
C ASN A 89 11.93 -19.99 -9.20
N LEU A 90 10.74 -20.22 -8.64
CA LEU A 90 10.33 -21.54 -8.15
C LEU A 90 10.18 -22.55 -9.31
N ARG A 91 9.64 -22.12 -10.45
CA ARG A 91 9.56 -22.94 -11.67
C ARG A 91 10.94 -23.23 -12.27
N GLN A 92 11.87 -22.29 -12.18
CA GLN A 92 13.23 -22.45 -12.69
C GLN A 92 14.11 -23.34 -11.79
N THR A 93 13.81 -23.41 -10.49
CA THR A 93 14.67 -24.08 -9.49
C THR A 93 14.05 -25.35 -8.89
N GLY A 94 12.79 -25.68 -9.20
CA GLY A 94 12.02 -26.71 -8.49
C GLY A 94 12.08 -28.11 -9.12
N THR A 95 12.62 -29.08 -8.38
CA THR A 95 12.31 -30.52 -8.55
C THR A 95 10.90 -30.81 -8.00
N VAL A 96 10.19 -31.79 -8.57
CA VAL A 96 8.77 -32.12 -8.30
C VAL A 96 8.37 -32.13 -6.81
N LEU A 97 9.28 -32.53 -5.91
CA LEU A 97 9.06 -32.57 -4.45
C LEU A 97 8.79 -31.19 -3.80
N ALA A 98 9.31 -30.10 -4.37
CA ALA A 98 9.14 -28.75 -3.83
C ALA A 98 7.68 -28.24 -3.95
N TYR A 99 6.93 -28.74 -4.94
CA TYR A 99 5.53 -28.38 -5.14
C TYR A 99 4.62 -28.94 -4.04
N THR A 100 4.96 -30.11 -3.48
CA THR A 100 4.18 -30.80 -2.45
C THR A 100 4.25 -30.09 -1.09
N LEU A 101 5.43 -29.57 -0.73
CA LEU A 101 5.64 -28.87 0.56
C LEU A 101 4.98 -27.48 0.59
N HIS A 102 4.88 -26.80 -0.56
CA HIS A 102 4.28 -25.46 -0.65
C HIS A 102 2.75 -25.49 -0.80
N ALA A 103 2.18 -26.55 -1.39
CA ALA A 103 0.73 -26.64 -1.62
C ALA A 103 -0.06 -27.28 -0.46
N GLY A 104 0.61 -27.74 0.61
CA GLY A 104 -0.04 -28.37 1.76
C GLY A 104 -0.72 -29.71 1.46
N LEU A 105 -0.50 -30.29 0.28
CA LEU A 105 -1.02 -31.60 -0.07
C LEU A 105 -0.01 -32.66 0.36
N GLN A 106 -0.20 -33.24 1.55
CA GLN A 106 0.59 -34.40 1.93
C GLN A 106 0.29 -35.56 0.97
N PRO A 107 1.31 -36.24 0.44
CA PRO A 107 1.08 -37.47 -0.30
C PRO A 107 0.59 -38.52 0.70
N ALA A 108 -0.62 -39.03 0.47
CA ALA A 108 -1.10 -40.22 1.15
C ALA A 108 -0.21 -41.39 0.73
N CYS A 109 0.31 -42.13 1.72
CA CYS A 109 1.02 -43.39 1.52
C CYS A 109 0.14 -44.43 0.80
#